data_AF-A0AAD6HSY8-F1
#
_entry.id   AF-A0AAD6HSY8-F1
#
_cell.length_a   1.000
_cell.length_b   1.000
_cell.length_c   1.000
_cell.angle_alpha   90.00
_cell.angle_beta   90.00
_cell.angle_gamma   90.00
#
_symmetry.space_group_name_H-M   'P 1'
#
loop_
_entity.id
_entity.type
_entity.pdbx_description
1 polymer ?
#
loop_
_entity_poly.entity_id
_entity_poly.type
_entity_poly.pdbx_seq_one_letter_code
_entity_poly.pdbx_strand_id
1 'polypeptide(L)'
;MSLTRGHSCVLCQQRKVRCDQQKPCANCIHAQVECKVVPPQPARRKRRKTQEEDLTDRLKRYEALMTHNGVDFRTVLDNDATGDQPENAGRDEPKPTPGVDTPNDEVRENARQKK
;
A
#
# COMPACT_ATOMS: atom_id res chain seq x y z
N MET A 1 -13.33 -0.87 -31.91
CA MET A 1 -12.38 -0.07 -31.09
C MET A 1 -12.89 1.36 -31.03
N SER A 2 -13.49 1.76 -29.91
CA SER A 2 -14.08 3.08 -29.73
C SER A 2 -13.01 4.07 -29.28
N LEU A 3 -12.71 5.07 -30.12
CA LEU A 3 -11.83 6.18 -29.75
C LEU A 3 -12.53 7.05 -28.70
N THR A 4 -11.87 7.23 -27.57
CA THR A 4 -12.28 8.09 -26.45
C THR A 4 -12.51 9.52 -26.95
N ARG A 5 -13.77 9.96 -26.89
CA ARG A 5 -14.24 11.28 -27.31
C ARG A 5 -13.62 12.35 -26.39
N GLY A 6 -12.93 13.34 -26.95
CA GLY A 6 -12.45 14.53 -26.21
C GLY A 6 -10.95 14.80 -26.20
N HIS A 7 -10.11 13.94 -26.80
CA HIS A 7 -8.66 14.18 -26.90
C HIS A 7 -8.18 14.46 -28.33
N SER A 8 -7.27 15.43 -28.47
CA SER A 8 -6.53 15.65 -29.71
C SER A 8 -5.83 14.35 -30.14
N CYS A 9 -5.77 14.06 -31.44
CA CYS A 9 -4.95 12.94 -31.91
C CYS A 9 -3.46 13.23 -31.68
N VAL A 10 -2.65 12.17 -31.67
CA VAL A 10 -1.19 12.25 -31.49
C VAL A 10 -0.57 13.19 -32.52
N LEU A 11 -1.00 13.14 -33.78
CA LEU A 11 -0.45 13.99 -34.83
C LEU A 11 -0.73 15.49 -34.60
N CYS A 12 -1.98 15.86 -34.30
CA CYS A 12 -2.35 17.25 -34.01
C CYS A 12 -1.64 17.75 -32.75
N GLN A 13 -1.47 16.89 -31.74
CA GLN A 13 -0.73 17.22 -30.52
C GLN A 13 0.75 17.48 -30.80
N GLN A 14 1.40 16.64 -31.62
CA GLN A 14 2.80 16.83 -32.06
C GLN A 14 2.98 18.10 -32.89
N ARG A 15 2.05 18.38 -33.81
CA ARG A 15 2.06 19.58 -34.66
C ARG A 15 1.58 20.84 -33.94
N LYS A 16 1.08 20.72 -32.71
CA LYS A 16 0.50 21.82 -31.91
C LYS A 16 -0.61 22.59 -32.64
N VAL A 17 -1.43 21.88 -33.40
CA VAL A 17 -2.58 22.44 -34.12
C VAL A 17 -3.89 21.98 -33.50
N ARG A 18 -4.96 22.75 -33.69
CA ARG A 18 -6.30 22.37 -33.23
C ARG A 18 -6.74 21.06 -33.91
N CYS A 19 -7.34 20.16 -33.13
CA CYS A 19 -7.90 18.91 -33.63
C CYS A 19 -9.43 19.03 -33.64
N ASP A 20 -10.07 18.64 -34.74
CA ASP A 20 -11.54 18.70 -34.89
C ASP A 20 -12.28 17.62 -34.10
N GLN A 21 -11.53 16.75 -33.39
CA GLN A 21 -12.01 15.68 -32.51
C GLN A 21 -12.87 14.60 -33.19
N GLN A 22 -13.27 14.79 -34.45
CA GLN A 22 -13.74 13.73 -35.34
C GLN A 22 -12.59 12.78 -35.67
N LYS A 23 -12.88 11.47 -35.75
CA LYS A 23 -11.87 10.42 -35.96
C LYS A 23 -12.29 9.58 -37.17
N PRO A 24 -11.53 9.64 -38.29
CA PRO A 24 -10.30 10.42 -38.51
C PRO A 24 -10.53 11.94 -38.55
N CYS A 25 -9.54 12.73 -38.13
CA CYS A 25 -9.61 14.20 -38.11
C CYS A 25 -9.32 14.79 -39.50
N ALA A 26 -9.85 15.98 -39.86
CA ALA A 26 -9.64 16.56 -41.19
C ALA A 26 -8.15 16.71 -41.54
N ASN A 27 -7.36 17.16 -40.56
CA ASN A 27 -5.91 17.29 -40.70
C ASN A 27 -5.19 15.95 -40.92
N CYS A 28 -5.73 14.88 -40.34
CA CYS A 28 -5.23 13.52 -40.45
C CYS A 28 -5.57 12.92 -41.82
N ILE A 29 -6.76 13.23 -42.34
CA ILE A 29 -7.21 12.85 -43.69
C ILE A 29 -6.34 13.51 -44.74
N HIS A 30 -6.10 14.83 -44.63
CA HIS A 30 -5.24 15.57 -45.56
C HIS A 30 -3.79 15.08 -45.53
N ALA A 31 -3.31 14.66 -44.36
CA ALA A 31 -1.99 14.08 -44.21
C ALA A 31 -1.92 12.59 -44.58
N GLN A 32 -3.06 11.94 -44.90
CA GLN A 32 -3.15 10.51 -45.22
C GLN A 32 -2.49 9.59 -44.17
N VAL A 33 -2.59 9.96 -42.89
CA VAL A 33 -2.02 9.21 -41.77
C VAL A 33 -3.09 8.74 -40.79
N GLU A 34 -2.76 7.70 -40.04
CA GLU A 34 -3.67 7.10 -39.07
C GLU A 34 -3.98 8.03 -37.88
N CYS A 35 -5.26 8.28 -37.62
CA CYS A 35 -5.71 9.16 -36.55
C CYS A 35 -5.78 8.43 -35.20
N LYS A 36 -4.65 8.35 -34.48
CA LYS A 36 -4.57 7.72 -33.15
C LYS A 36 -4.80 8.71 -32.02
N VAL A 37 -5.56 8.29 -31.00
CA VAL A 37 -5.61 8.94 -29.68
C VAL A 37 -4.98 7.97 -28.69
N VAL A 38 -3.88 8.38 -28.08
CA VAL A 38 -3.24 7.60 -27.02
C VAL A 38 -3.69 8.20 -25.69
N PRO A 39 -4.45 7.46 -24.86
CA PRO A 39 -4.76 7.93 -23.52
C PRO A 39 -3.45 8.14 -22.76
N PRO A 40 -3.32 9.23 -21.97
CA PRO A 40 -2.15 9.43 -21.14
C PRO A 40 -1.94 8.20 -20.26
N GLN A 41 -0.69 7.71 -20.20
CA GLN A 41 -0.36 6.60 -19.32
C GLN A 41 -0.77 6.98 -17.89
N PRO A 42 -1.52 6.12 -17.18
CA PRO A 42 -1.89 6.42 -15.81
C PRO A 42 -0.61 6.65 -15.01
N ALA A 43 -0.61 7.71 -14.19
CA ALA A 43 0.55 8.05 -13.38
C ALA A 43 0.97 6.83 -12.57
N ARG A 44 2.23 6.40 -12.73
CA ARG A 44 2.79 5.29 -11.94
C ARG A 44 2.82 5.72 -10.48
N ARG A 45 1.85 5.25 -9.69
CA ARG A 45 1.86 5.44 -8.24
C ARG A 45 3.03 4.66 -7.67
N LYS A 46 3.91 5.34 -6.93
CA LYS A 46 4.97 4.68 -6.17
C LYS A 46 4.31 3.75 -5.16
N ARG A 47 4.71 2.47 -5.13
CA ARG A 47 4.22 1.54 -4.11
C ARG A 47 4.56 2.12 -2.73
N ARG A 48 3.56 2.28 -1.88
CA ARG A 48 3.77 2.60 -0.47
C ARG A 48 4.25 1.33 0.20
N LYS A 49 5.31 1.40 1.00
CA LYS A 49 5.70 0.29 1.86
C LYS A 49 4.54 -0.05 2.78
N THR A 50 4.21 -1.33 2.92
CA THR A 50 3.18 -1.76 3.87
C THR A 50 3.74 -1.65 5.29
N GLN A 51 2.85 -1.61 6.30
CA GLN A 51 3.29 -1.67 7.70
C GLN A 51 4.03 -2.98 7.99
N GLU A 52 3.61 -4.08 7.36
CA GLU A 52 4.25 -5.38 7.44
C GLU A 52 5.70 -5.37 6.95
N GLU A 53 6.00 -4.67 5.85
CA GLU A 53 7.36 -4.51 5.35
C GLU A 53 8.25 -3.76 6.35
N ASP A 54 7.73 -2.71 7.01
CA ASP A 54 8.48 -1.95 8.01
C ASP A 54 8.74 -2.77 9.28
N LEU A 55 7.76 -3.56 9.72
CA LEU A 55 7.92 -4.49 10.84
C LEU A 55 8.99 -5.54 10.52
N THR A 56 8.97 -6.10 9.31
CA THR A 56 9.96 -7.07 8.85
C THR A 56 11.36 -6.46 8.80
N ASP A 57 11.49 -5.25 8.27
CA ASP A 57 12.76 -4.51 8.22
C ASP A 57 13.29 -4.21 9.65
N ARG A 58 12.40 -3.96 10.61
CA ARG A 58 12.76 -3.75 12.01
C ARG A 58 13.21 -5.06 12.69
N LEU A 59 12.50 -6.15 12.47
CA LEU A 59 12.87 -7.48 13.01
C LEU A 59 14.26 -7.90 12.54
N LYS A 60 14.54 -7.79 11.23
CA LYS A 60 15.86 -8.12 10.67
C LYS A 60 17.00 -7.32 11.31
N ARG A 61 16.76 -6.03 11.61
CA ARG A 61 17.75 -5.19 12.31
C ARG A 61 18.01 -5.67 13.73
N TYR A 62 16.96 -6.09 14.45
CA TYR A 62 17.10 -6.63 15.79
C TYR A 62 17.79 -8.00 15.79
N GLU A 63 17.41 -8.90 14.89
CA GLU A 63 18.07 -10.19 14.71
C GLU A 63 19.58 -10.01 14.42
N ALA A 64 19.94 -9.10 13.53
CA ALA A 64 21.34 -8.77 13.22
C ALA A 64 22.09 -8.20 14.43
N LEU A 65 21.44 -7.31 15.19
CA LEU A 65 22.05 -6.74 16.39
C LEU A 65 22.29 -7.82 17.45
N MET A 66 21.32 -8.68 17.69
CA MET A 66 21.40 -9.70 18.72
C MET A 66 22.41 -10.81 18.37
N THR A 67 22.46 -11.23 17.11
CA THR A 67 23.51 -12.15 16.63
C THR A 67 24.92 -11.55 16.74
N HIS A 68 25.10 -10.26 16.45
CA HIS A 68 26.36 -9.56 16.68
C HIS A 68 26.77 -9.55 18.16
N ASN A 69 25.81 -9.58 19.08
CA ASN A 69 26.06 -9.67 20.53
C ASN A 69 26.15 -11.11 21.06
N GLY A 70 26.20 -12.12 20.17
CA GLY A 70 26.38 -13.52 20.55
C GLY A 70 25.13 -14.20 21.13
N VAL A 71 23.94 -13.68 20.82
CA VAL A 71 22.66 -14.30 21.22
C VAL A 71 22.14 -15.17 20.06
N ASP A 72 22.13 -16.50 20.27
CA ASP A 72 21.68 -17.48 19.28
C ASP A 72 20.19 -17.86 19.46
N PHE A 73 19.32 -17.33 18.61
CA PHE A 73 17.86 -17.58 18.63
C PHE A 73 17.43 -18.95 18.15
N ARG A 74 18.30 -19.66 17.43
CA ARG A 74 18.01 -21.02 16.94
C ARG A 74 17.65 -21.96 18.09
N THR A 75 18.33 -21.79 19.22
CA THR A 75 18.08 -22.57 20.43
C THR A 75 16.66 -22.43 20.95
N VAL A 76 16.04 -21.25 20.84
CA VAL A 76 14.66 -21.03 21.32
C VAL A 76 13.65 -21.70 20.40
N LEU A 77 13.85 -21.61 19.08
CA LEU A 77 12.94 -22.18 18.08
C LEU A 77 12.90 -23.73 18.13
N ASP A 78 14.00 -24.37 18.50
CA ASP A 78 14.08 -25.84 18.64
C ASP A 78 13.41 -26.33 19.95
N ASN A 79 13.32 -25.49 20.98
CA ASN A 79 12.71 -25.86 22.28
C ASN A 79 11.18 -25.86 22.27
N ASP A 80 10.53 -25.21 21.30
CA ASP A 80 9.06 -25.23 21.14
C ASP A 80 8.57 -26.43 20.29
N ALA A 81 9.47 -27.24 19.72
CA ALA A 81 9.12 -28.35 18.82
C ALA A 81 9.13 -29.75 19.50
N THR A 82 9.65 -29.89 20.72
CA THR A 82 9.69 -31.18 21.47
C THR A 82 9.46 -30.99 22.97
N GLY A 83 8.32 -31.48 23.48
CA GLY A 83 7.99 -31.56 24.92
C GLY A 83 6.55 -31.12 25.19
N ASP A 84 5.53 -31.97 24.97
CA ASP A 84 5.02 -32.97 25.91
C ASP A 84 4.60 -32.36 27.27
N GLN A 85 3.31 -32.48 27.60
CA GLN A 85 2.74 -32.04 28.88
C GLN A 85 3.48 -32.69 30.05
N PRO A 86 3.51 -32.01 31.21
CA PRO A 86 3.19 -32.73 32.43
C PRO A 86 2.12 -32.03 33.27
N GLU A 87 1.31 -32.91 33.81
CA GLU A 87 0.25 -32.74 34.79
C GLU A 87 0.64 -32.06 36.12
N ASN A 88 -0.29 -31.25 36.63
CA ASN A 88 -0.66 -30.97 38.02
C ASN A 88 0.40 -31.07 39.16
N ALA A 89 0.68 -29.94 39.81
CA ALA A 89 0.45 -29.71 41.26
C ALA A 89 0.82 -28.28 41.67
N GLY A 90 -0.14 -27.50 42.20
CA GLY A 90 0.16 -26.22 42.84
C GLY A 90 -0.98 -25.22 42.73
N ARG A 91 -2.02 -25.40 43.55
CA ARG A 91 -3.17 -24.49 43.66
C ARG A 91 -2.77 -23.28 44.51
N ASP A 92 -2.47 -22.16 43.86
CA ASP A 92 -2.63 -20.83 44.46
C ASP A 92 -3.38 -19.95 43.45
N GLU A 93 -4.65 -19.75 43.76
CA GLU A 93 -5.60 -18.91 43.02
C GLU A 93 -5.56 -17.49 43.60
N PRO A 94 -5.11 -16.46 42.86
CA PRO A 94 -5.42 -15.08 43.21
C PRO A 94 -6.77 -14.68 42.58
N LYS A 95 -7.70 -14.33 43.47
CA LYS A 95 -9.03 -13.74 43.27
C LYS A 95 -9.08 -12.63 42.19
N PRO A 96 -10.25 -12.35 41.58
CA PRO A 96 -10.39 -11.44 40.45
C PRO A 96 -10.42 -9.97 40.91
N THR A 97 -9.88 -9.08 40.09
CA THR A 97 -10.14 -7.64 40.20
C THR A 97 -10.82 -7.11 38.93
N PRO A 98 -11.94 -6.39 39.05
CA PRO A 98 -12.60 -5.72 37.93
C PRO A 98 -11.98 -4.34 37.68
N GLY A 99 -11.98 -3.88 36.43
CA GLY A 99 -11.75 -2.47 36.08
C GLY A 99 -10.68 -2.27 35.02
N VAL A 100 -11.07 -2.33 33.75
CA VAL A 100 -10.28 -1.84 32.62
C VAL A 100 -10.65 -0.38 32.36
N ASP A 101 -9.79 0.55 32.77
CA ASP A 101 -9.86 1.93 32.28
C ASP A 101 -9.16 1.99 30.93
N THR A 102 -9.95 2.05 29.86
CA THR A 102 -9.46 2.38 28.52
C THR A 102 -9.83 3.84 28.26
N PRO A 103 -8.90 4.81 28.27
CA PRO A 103 -9.19 6.15 27.78
C PRO A 103 -9.30 6.10 26.25
N ASN A 104 -10.51 6.33 25.77
CA ASN A 104 -10.85 6.45 24.37
C ASN A 104 -10.54 7.89 23.93
N ASP A 105 -9.42 8.10 23.23
CA ASP A 105 -9.07 9.39 22.64
C ASP A 105 -9.87 9.62 21.33
N GLU A 106 -11.15 9.98 21.48
CA GLU A 106 -11.92 10.62 20.41
C GLU A 106 -11.54 12.10 20.32
N VAL A 107 -10.56 12.42 19.47
CA VAL A 107 -10.43 13.79 18.96
C VAL A 107 -10.25 13.72 17.45
N ARG A 108 -11.30 14.13 16.72
CA ARG A 108 -11.26 15.24 15.74
C ARG A 108 -12.31 15.10 14.64
N GLU A 109 -13.51 15.61 14.90
CA GLU A 109 -14.38 16.08 13.81
C GLU A 109 -15.10 17.37 14.19
N ASN A 110 -14.38 18.49 14.08
CA ASN A 110 -14.96 19.83 14.06
C ASN A 110 -14.41 20.57 12.84
N ALA A 111 -15.08 20.44 11.69
CA ALA A 111 -14.84 21.29 10.52
C ALA A 111 -15.98 21.26 9.48
N ARG A 112 -17.26 21.42 9.87
CA ARG A 112 -18.35 21.75 8.93
C ARG A 112 -19.38 22.70 9.54
N GLN A 113 -18.92 23.80 10.09
CA GLN A 113 -19.71 25.02 10.19
C GLN A 113 -19.02 26.10 9.36
N LYS A 114 -19.45 26.20 8.10
CA LYS A 114 -19.40 27.48 7.39
C LYS A 114 -20.61 27.54 6.47
N LYS A 115 -21.38 28.60 6.72
CA LYS A 115 -22.58 29.10 6.03
C LYS A 115 -22.62 28.81 4.54
#